data_AF-A0A4Z0BLI5-F1
#
_entry.id   AF-A0A4Z0BLI5-F1
#
_cell.length_a   1.000
_cell.length_b   1.000
_cell.length_c   1.000
_cell.angle_alpha   90.00
_cell.angle_beta   90.00
_cell.angle_gamma   90.00
#
_symmetry.space_group_name_H-M   'P 1'
#
loop_
_entity.id
_entity.type
_entity.pdbx_description
1 polymer ?
#
loop_
_entity_poly.entity_id
_entity_poly.type
_entity_poly.pdbx_seq_one_letter_code
_entity_poly.pdbx_strand_id
1 'polypeptide(L)'
;MNPLYRAANNEQHVGTMPLRPGSTGGDNGGSGNDPGHGGHRRVGGSSPNNATGPSGQLEKTVTLGIARAARDDPGQFRVLLTREDDANLGLTDRASVARLSGAVAFVSVHCNGSKDPTVQRSSAYIHERGSAESMRLAEAVLSRVRDVTGSRPRQVQRAACSAYCSPRATCPRQPRVWWR
;
A
#
# COMPACT_ATOMS: atom_id res chain seq x y z
N MET A 1 -42.86 -13.64 1.85
CA MET A 1 -41.99 -12.67 2.56
C MET A 1 -40.72 -13.42 2.96
N ASN A 2 -39.55 -12.96 2.49
CA ASN A 2 -38.28 -13.71 2.55
C ASN A 2 -37.27 -12.96 3.43
N PRO A 3 -36.83 -13.49 4.58
CA PRO A 3 -35.71 -12.93 5.33
C PRO A 3 -34.46 -13.79 5.11
N LEU A 4 -33.76 -13.53 4.00
CA LEU A 4 -32.41 -14.05 3.75
C LEU A 4 -31.44 -12.88 3.73
N TYR A 5 -30.65 -12.74 4.79
CA TYR A 5 -29.19 -12.64 4.66
C TYR A 5 -28.55 -12.94 6.02
N ARG A 6 -28.18 -14.21 6.21
CA ARG A 6 -27.25 -14.67 7.24
C ARG A 6 -25.91 -13.98 7.03
N ALA A 7 -25.26 -13.61 8.13
CA ALA A 7 -23.86 -13.26 8.16
C ALA A 7 -23.06 -14.38 7.49
N ALA A 8 -22.46 -14.08 6.34
CA ALA A 8 -21.49 -14.97 5.72
C ALA A 8 -20.19 -14.80 6.51
N ASN A 9 -19.92 -15.77 7.37
CA ASN A 9 -18.58 -16.11 7.82
C ASN A 9 -17.72 -16.26 6.57
N ASN A 10 -16.90 -15.25 6.25
CA ASN A 10 -15.88 -15.39 5.23
C ASN A 10 -14.55 -15.62 5.96
N GLU A 11 -14.42 -16.82 6.49
CA GLU A 11 -13.14 -17.47 6.74
C GLU A 11 -12.43 -17.68 5.39
N GLN A 12 -11.98 -16.59 4.77
CA GLN A 12 -11.03 -16.67 3.68
C GLN A 12 -9.65 -16.60 4.29
N HIS A 13 -9.15 -17.80 4.65
CA HIS A 13 -7.74 -18.17 4.73
C HIS A 13 -6.77 -16.98 4.73
N VAL A 14 -6.74 -16.25 5.85
CA VAL A 14 -5.51 -15.59 6.27
C VAL A 14 -4.63 -16.77 6.63
N GLY A 15 -3.81 -17.24 5.68
CA GLY A 15 -2.87 -18.33 5.92
C GLY A 15 -2.09 -17.97 7.17
N THR A 16 -2.42 -18.62 8.29
CA THR A 16 -1.69 -18.52 9.54
C THR A 16 -0.38 -19.26 9.33
N MET A 17 0.58 -18.59 8.70
CA MET A 17 1.97 -18.99 8.79
C MET A 17 2.39 -18.74 10.24
N PRO A 18 2.73 -19.77 11.03
CA PRO A 18 3.26 -19.56 12.36
C PRO A 18 4.64 -18.90 12.20
N LEU A 19 4.73 -17.62 12.52
CA LEU A 19 6.03 -16.95 12.67
C LEU A 19 6.74 -17.61 13.86
N ARG A 20 7.87 -18.29 13.62
CA ARG A 20 8.76 -18.71 14.70
C ARG A 20 9.33 -17.45 15.35
N PRO A 21 9.19 -17.26 16.68
CA PRO A 21 9.86 -16.17 17.35
C PRO A 21 11.32 -16.56 17.54
N GLY A 22 12.23 -15.79 16.91
CA GLY A 22 13.67 -15.89 17.12
C GLY A 22 14.41 -16.59 15.99
N SER A 23 14.93 -15.81 15.05
CA SER A 23 16.16 -16.17 14.33
C SER A 23 16.95 -14.90 14.10
N THR A 24 17.88 -14.63 15.01
CA THR A 24 18.99 -13.71 14.81
C THR A 24 19.92 -14.31 13.75
N GLY A 25 19.82 -13.83 12.51
CA GLY A 25 20.77 -14.17 11.44
C GLY A 25 20.10 -14.42 10.09
N GLY A 26 20.25 -13.47 9.16
CA GLY A 26 20.05 -13.69 7.71
C GLY A 26 18.65 -13.43 7.14
N ASP A 27 17.79 -12.73 7.87
CA ASP A 27 16.42 -12.40 7.46
C ASP A 27 16.39 -11.13 6.60
N ASN A 28 16.32 -11.32 5.27
CA ASN A 28 15.97 -10.26 4.34
C ASN A 28 14.54 -9.77 4.65
N GLY A 29 14.43 -8.78 5.54
CA GLY A 29 13.16 -8.28 6.06
C GLY A 29 12.14 -7.99 4.95
N GLY A 30 10.91 -8.47 5.13
CA GLY A 30 9.88 -8.34 4.10
C GLY A 30 9.33 -6.92 3.99
N SER A 31 8.98 -6.49 2.78
CA SER A 31 8.22 -5.26 2.53
C SER A 31 6.73 -5.58 2.39
N GLY A 32 5.87 -4.84 3.08
CA GLY A 32 4.43 -4.87 2.88
C GLY A 32 4.02 -3.87 1.79
N ASN A 33 3.63 -4.36 0.62
CA ASN A 33 3.13 -3.54 -0.47
C ASN A 33 1.59 -3.53 -0.48
N ASP A 34 1.03 -2.33 -0.49
CA ASP A 34 -0.41 -2.09 -0.46
C ASP A 34 -0.87 -1.49 -1.80
N PRO A 35 -1.35 -2.31 -2.75
CA PRO A 35 -2.01 -1.77 -3.93
C PRO A 35 -3.32 -1.09 -3.52
N GLY A 36 -3.35 0.23 -3.65
CA GLY A 36 -4.49 1.06 -3.25
C GLY A 36 -5.79 0.62 -3.91
N HIS A 37 -6.92 0.88 -3.23
CA HIS A 37 -8.27 0.59 -3.72
C HIS A 37 -8.54 -0.91 -3.97
N GLY A 38 -9.58 -1.23 -4.74
CA GLY A 38 -10.00 -2.60 -5.05
C GLY A 38 -11.50 -2.79 -4.89
N GLY A 39 -12.06 -3.85 -5.45
CA GLY A 39 -13.47 -4.20 -5.35
C GLY A 39 -14.41 -3.15 -5.94
N HIS A 40 -15.66 -3.17 -5.47
CA HIS A 40 -16.75 -2.32 -6.00
C HIS A 40 -17.42 -1.44 -4.95
N ARG A 41 -17.06 -1.61 -3.67
CA ARG A 41 -17.69 -0.89 -2.54
C ARG A 41 -16.65 -0.19 -1.69
N ARG A 42 -17.07 0.89 -1.01
CA ARG A 42 -16.27 1.51 0.05
C ARG A 42 -16.20 0.56 1.24
N VAL A 43 -15.03 0.37 1.82
CA VAL A 43 -14.81 -0.51 2.97
C VAL A 43 -13.87 0.18 3.94
N GLY A 44 -14.30 0.38 5.19
CA GLY A 44 -13.46 0.92 6.27
C GLY A 44 -12.66 2.16 5.86
N GLY A 45 -13.30 3.16 5.22
CA GLY A 45 -12.65 4.38 4.74
C GLY A 45 -11.97 4.28 3.36
N SER A 46 -11.70 3.07 2.85
CA SER A 46 -11.08 2.86 1.54
C SER A 46 -12.12 2.97 0.42
N SER A 47 -11.82 3.71 -0.64
CA SER A 47 -12.68 3.77 -1.84
C SER A 47 -12.37 2.61 -2.81
N PRO A 48 -13.35 2.15 -3.61
CA PRO A 48 -13.12 1.05 -4.55
C PRO A 48 -12.24 1.43 -5.74
N ASN A 49 -12.25 2.71 -6.12
CA ASN A 49 -11.35 3.34 -7.09
C ASN A 49 -11.29 4.85 -6.78
N ASN A 50 -10.33 5.58 -7.32
CA ASN A 50 -10.29 7.03 -7.19
C ASN A 50 -9.94 7.76 -8.51
N ALA A 51 -8.95 7.29 -9.28
CA ALA A 51 -8.65 7.83 -10.61
C ALA A 51 -8.98 6.86 -11.76
N THR A 52 -9.32 7.44 -12.91
CA THR A 52 -9.51 6.74 -14.19
C THR A 52 -8.73 7.47 -15.27
N GLY A 53 -7.86 6.74 -15.98
CA GLY A 53 -7.05 7.28 -17.06
C GLY A 53 -7.85 7.57 -18.34
N PRO A 54 -7.27 8.28 -19.32
CA PRO A 54 -7.97 8.69 -20.55
C PRO A 54 -8.54 7.53 -21.37
N SER A 55 -7.89 6.35 -21.30
CA SER A 55 -8.33 5.11 -21.97
C SER A 55 -9.26 4.25 -21.14
N GLY A 56 -9.79 4.75 -20.00
CA GLY A 56 -10.66 4.00 -19.09
C GLY A 56 -9.92 3.12 -18.09
N GLN A 57 -8.59 3.15 -18.07
CA GLN A 57 -7.79 2.37 -17.12
C GLN A 57 -8.06 2.82 -15.67
N LEU A 58 -8.43 1.88 -14.81
CA LEU A 58 -8.74 2.17 -13.41
C LEU A 58 -7.48 2.15 -12.55
N GLU A 59 -7.32 3.13 -11.65
CA GLU A 59 -6.22 3.18 -10.68
C GLU A 59 -6.04 1.86 -9.94
N LYS A 60 -7.12 1.28 -9.42
CA LYS A 60 -7.06 0.01 -8.67
C LYS A 60 -6.42 -1.16 -9.44
N THR A 61 -6.51 -1.12 -10.78
CA THR A 61 -5.95 -2.14 -11.66
C THR A 61 -4.46 -1.89 -11.88
N VAL A 62 -4.07 -0.64 -12.10
CA VAL A 62 -2.67 -0.24 -12.27
C VAL A 62 -1.87 -0.50 -10.99
N THR A 63 -2.42 -0.10 -9.83
CA THR A 63 -1.74 -0.28 -8.55
C THR A 63 -1.52 -1.75 -8.22
N LEU A 64 -2.50 -2.63 -8.52
CA LEU A 64 -2.35 -4.08 -8.36
C LEU A 64 -1.28 -4.65 -9.30
N GLY A 65 -1.26 -4.20 -10.56
CA GLY A 65 -0.24 -4.61 -11.53
C GLY A 65 1.18 -4.27 -11.07
N ILE A 66 1.40 -3.03 -10.63
CA ILE A 66 2.69 -2.57 -10.09
C ILE A 66 3.09 -3.40 -8.87
N ALA A 67 2.17 -3.61 -7.93
CA ALA A 67 2.47 -4.33 -6.70
C ALA A 67 2.82 -5.80 -6.95
N ARG A 68 2.12 -6.46 -7.90
CA ARG A 68 2.45 -7.83 -8.34
C ARG A 68 3.80 -7.89 -9.03
N ALA A 69 4.10 -6.95 -9.93
CA ALA A 69 5.42 -6.88 -10.57
C ALA A 69 6.54 -6.71 -9.55
N ALA A 70 6.35 -5.87 -8.52
CA ALA A 70 7.31 -5.73 -7.43
C ALA A 70 7.45 -6.99 -6.55
N ARG A 71 6.39 -7.80 -6.43
CA ARG A 71 6.43 -9.07 -5.70
C ARG A 71 7.15 -10.17 -6.48
N ASP A 72 6.95 -10.20 -7.78
CA ASP A 72 7.48 -11.23 -8.66
C ASP A 72 8.93 -10.92 -9.10
N ASP A 73 9.44 -9.73 -8.77
CA ASP A 73 10.86 -9.37 -8.94
C ASP A 73 11.74 -10.22 -8.00
N PRO A 74 12.77 -10.94 -8.53
CA PRO A 74 13.63 -11.83 -7.75
C PRO A 74 14.65 -11.07 -6.88
N GLY A 75 14.35 -9.82 -6.54
CA GLY A 75 15.19 -8.96 -5.74
C GLY A 75 15.45 -9.51 -4.33
N GLN A 76 16.22 -8.76 -3.55
CA GLN A 76 16.69 -9.21 -2.25
C GLN A 76 15.61 -9.25 -1.16
N PHE A 77 14.43 -8.67 -1.39
CA PHE A 77 13.39 -8.53 -0.37
C PHE A 77 12.16 -9.34 -0.70
N ARG A 78 11.60 -9.99 0.32
CA ARG A 78 10.29 -10.62 0.20
C ARG A 78 9.19 -9.57 0.22
N VAL A 79 8.34 -9.53 -0.81
CA VAL A 79 7.21 -8.61 -0.84
C VAL A 79 5.92 -9.34 -0.49
N LEU A 80 5.13 -8.76 0.40
CA LEU A 80 3.80 -9.22 0.77
C LEU A 80 2.76 -8.22 0.28
N LEU A 81 1.67 -8.70 -0.31
CA LEU A 81 0.59 -7.84 -0.77
C LEU A 81 -0.52 -7.75 0.28
N THR A 82 -1.12 -6.56 0.44
CA THR A 82 -2.34 -6.43 1.28
C THR A 82 -3.54 -7.12 0.64
N ARG A 83 -3.62 -7.11 -0.70
CA ARG A 83 -4.61 -7.85 -1.49
C ARG A 83 -3.93 -8.46 -2.72
N GLU A 84 -4.37 -9.65 -3.11
CA GLU A 84 -3.85 -10.33 -4.29
C GLU A 84 -4.74 -10.20 -5.51
N ASP A 85 -6.00 -9.82 -5.34
CA ASP A 85 -7.03 -9.69 -6.36
C ASP A 85 -7.74 -8.33 -6.29
N ASP A 86 -8.86 -8.19 -7.02
CA ASP A 86 -9.70 -7.00 -6.99
C ASP A 86 -10.63 -6.96 -5.75
N ALA A 87 -10.07 -7.18 -4.56
CA ALA A 87 -10.77 -6.99 -3.29
C ALA A 87 -10.48 -5.61 -2.67
N ASN A 88 -11.48 -4.97 -2.07
CA ASN A 88 -11.21 -3.77 -1.25
C ASN A 88 -11.00 -4.16 0.20
N LEU A 89 -9.88 -3.72 0.78
CA LEU A 89 -9.65 -3.81 2.22
C LEU A 89 -9.85 -2.46 2.90
N GLY A 90 -10.30 -2.52 4.15
CA GLY A 90 -10.33 -1.38 5.05
C GLY A 90 -8.94 -0.80 5.27
N LEU A 91 -8.91 0.50 5.45
CA LEU A 91 -7.71 1.30 5.70
C LEU A 91 -6.89 0.78 6.90
N THR A 92 -7.58 0.39 7.98
CA THR A 92 -6.95 -0.24 9.15
C THR A 92 -6.48 -1.67 8.86
N ASP A 93 -7.24 -2.46 8.10
CA ASP A 93 -6.90 -3.85 7.79
C ASP A 93 -5.61 -3.94 6.96
N ARG A 94 -5.47 -3.06 5.97
CA ARG A 94 -4.25 -2.96 5.17
C ARG A 94 -3.02 -2.64 6.01
N ALA A 95 -3.16 -1.75 7.00
CA ALA A 95 -2.09 -1.44 7.95
C ALA A 95 -1.73 -2.66 8.82
N SER A 96 -2.75 -3.43 9.21
CA SER A 96 -2.60 -4.64 10.03
C SER A 96 -1.83 -5.73 9.32
N VAL A 97 -2.01 -5.92 8.00
CA VAL A 97 -1.23 -6.90 7.22
C VAL A 97 0.27 -6.70 7.43
N ALA A 98 0.77 -5.47 7.23
CA ALA A 98 2.18 -5.16 7.38
C ALA A 98 2.68 -5.29 8.82
N ARG A 99 1.84 -4.93 9.80
CA ARG A 99 2.18 -5.07 11.23
C ARG A 99 2.27 -6.53 11.65
N LEU A 100 1.30 -7.34 11.27
CA LEU A 100 1.21 -8.75 11.64
C LEU A 100 2.24 -9.61 10.91
N SER A 101 2.66 -9.21 9.71
CA SER A 101 3.70 -9.90 8.96
C SER A 101 5.13 -9.57 9.41
N GLY A 102 5.31 -8.65 10.36
CA GLY A 102 6.63 -8.15 10.75
C GLY A 102 7.36 -7.41 9.63
N ALA A 103 6.63 -6.76 8.72
CA ALA A 103 7.26 -6.05 7.61
C ALA A 103 8.18 -4.92 8.11
N VAL A 104 9.36 -4.81 7.49
CA VAL A 104 10.36 -3.77 7.78
C VAL A 104 10.09 -2.48 7.02
N ALA A 105 9.23 -2.53 6.01
CA ALA A 105 8.76 -1.36 5.27
C ALA A 105 7.30 -1.57 4.87
N PHE A 106 6.54 -0.48 4.76
CA PHE A 106 5.20 -0.50 4.19
C PHE A 106 5.08 0.54 3.08
N VAL A 107 4.78 0.08 1.86
CA VAL A 107 4.66 0.94 0.68
C VAL A 107 3.26 0.82 0.12
N SER A 108 2.50 1.91 0.14
CA SER A 108 1.18 1.96 -0.49
C SER A 108 1.29 2.66 -1.85
N VAL A 109 0.75 2.03 -2.88
CA VAL A 109 0.87 2.45 -4.29
C VAL A 109 -0.49 2.96 -4.76
N HIS A 110 -0.52 4.21 -5.22
CA HIS A 110 -1.67 4.90 -5.79
C HIS A 110 -1.29 5.59 -7.10
N CYS A 111 -2.28 5.89 -7.94
CA CYS A 111 -2.08 6.73 -9.12
C CYS A 111 -3.01 7.93 -9.02
N ASN A 112 -2.44 9.13 -8.94
CA ASN A 112 -3.27 10.32 -8.88
C ASN A 112 -3.90 10.67 -10.23
N GLY A 113 -4.96 11.48 -10.20
CA GLY A 113 -5.59 12.04 -11.39
C GLY A 113 -5.61 13.57 -11.36
N SER A 114 -5.44 14.20 -12.51
CA SER A 114 -5.59 15.65 -12.70
C SER A 114 -6.56 15.91 -13.84
N LYS A 115 -7.38 16.95 -13.72
CA LYS A 115 -8.20 17.45 -14.84
C LYS A 115 -7.36 18.18 -15.90
N ASP A 116 -6.21 18.71 -15.48
CA ASP A 116 -5.22 19.27 -16.39
C ASP A 116 -4.28 18.15 -16.86
N PRO A 117 -4.34 17.77 -18.16
CA PRO A 117 -3.55 16.66 -18.70
C PRO A 117 -2.04 16.97 -18.76
N THR A 118 -1.66 18.25 -18.66
CA THR A 118 -0.24 18.66 -18.64
C THR A 118 0.45 18.37 -17.31
N VAL A 119 -0.33 18.08 -16.26
CA VAL A 119 0.20 17.74 -14.94
C VAL A 119 0.59 16.26 -14.89
N GLN A 120 1.87 15.99 -15.14
CA GLN A 120 2.50 14.67 -15.00
C GLN A 120 3.59 14.72 -13.93
N ARG A 121 3.27 14.30 -12.71
CA ARG A 121 4.19 14.37 -11.56
C ARG A 121 4.02 13.17 -10.65
N SER A 122 5.12 12.56 -10.26
CA SER A 122 5.15 11.62 -9.15
C SER A 122 5.29 12.34 -7.82
N SER A 123 4.69 11.76 -6.79
CA SER A 123 4.78 12.26 -5.43
C SER A 123 4.97 11.11 -4.46
N ALA A 124 5.72 11.38 -3.39
CA ALA A 124 5.79 10.50 -2.25
C ALA A 124 5.29 11.22 -1.00
N TYR A 125 4.57 10.50 -0.16
CA TYR A 125 4.18 10.98 1.16
C TYR A 125 4.77 10.08 2.23
N ILE A 126 4.91 10.63 3.44
CA ILE A 126 5.13 9.88 4.66
C ILE A 126 4.13 10.36 5.72
N HIS A 127 3.87 9.55 6.73
CA HIS A 127 3.02 9.97 7.85
C HIS A 127 3.65 11.18 8.57
N GLU A 128 2.84 12.07 9.14
CA GLU A 128 3.31 13.23 9.93
C GLU A 128 4.38 12.85 10.96
N ARG A 129 4.15 11.75 11.67
CA ARG A 129 5.06 11.18 12.68
C ARG A 129 6.05 10.14 12.10
N GLY A 130 6.22 10.11 10.79
CA GLY A 130 7.14 9.19 10.10
C GLY A 130 8.60 9.45 10.48
N SER A 131 9.36 8.37 10.63
CA SER A 131 10.77 8.40 11.05
C SER A 131 11.70 8.94 9.94
N ALA A 132 12.99 9.12 10.28
CA ALA A 132 14.01 9.48 9.28
C ALA A 132 14.15 8.39 8.20
N GLU A 133 13.98 7.12 8.58
CA GLU A 133 13.98 5.98 7.64
C GLU A 133 12.79 6.05 6.68
N SER A 134 11.62 6.51 7.14
CA SER A 134 10.46 6.73 6.25
C SER A 134 10.79 7.76 5.18
N MET A 135 11.44 8.86 5.59
CA MET A 135 11.85 9.92 4.66
C MET A 135 12.87 9.40 3.65
N ARG A 136 13.93 8.71 4.12
CA ARG A 136 14.96 8.13 3.24
C ARG A 136 14.37 7.14 2.24
N LEU A 137 13.46 6.27 2.70
CA LEU A 137 12.79 5.32 1.80
C LEU A 137 11.93 6.06 0.76
N ALA A 138 11.20 7.11 1.15
CA ALA A 138 10.37 7.89 0.25
C ALA A 138 11.20 8.60 -0.82
N GLU A 139 12.31 9.22 -0.42
CA GLU A 139 13.25 9.88 -1.32
C GLU A 139 13.89 8.89 -2.30
N ALA A 140 14.31 7.71 -1.80
CA ALA A 140 14.91 6.67 -2.62
C ALA A 140 13.92 6.13 -3.68
N VAL A 141 12.69 5.80 -3.27
CA VAL A 141 11.63 5.36 -4.19
C VAL A 141 11.35 6.44 -5.23
N LEU A 142 11.17 7.69 -4.79
CA LEU A 142 10.82 8.79 -5.68
C LEU A 142 11.93 9.13 -6.68
N SER A 143 13.20 9.02 -6.26
CA SER A 143 14.35 9.14 -7.17
C SER A 143 14.31 8.07 -8.25
N ARG A 144 14.10 6.81 -7.89
CA ARG A 144 14.02 5.71 -8.87
C ARG A 144 12.85 5.87 -9.83
N VAL A 145 11.70 6.30 -9.33
CA VAL A 145 10.54 6.59 -10.18
C VAL A 145 10.86 7.71 -11.17
N ARG A 146 11.50 8.81 -10.72
CA ARG A 146 11.95 9.88 -11.63
C ARG A 146 12.86 9.32 -12.72
N ASP A 147 13.84 8.51 -12.35
CA ASP A 147 14.85 8.00 -13.29
C ASP A 147 14.23 7.08 -14.36
N VAL A 148 13.20 6.29 -14.00
CA VAL A 148 12.50 5.40 -14.94
C VAL A 148 11.43 6.11 -15.77
N THR A 149 10.70 7.05 -15.18
CA THR A 149 9.53 7.69 -15.82
C THR A 149 9.86 9.01 -16.53
N GLY A 150 11.01 9.62 -16.22
CA GLY A 150 11.32 10.99 -16.62
C GLY A 150 10.42 12.06 -15.98
N SER A 151 9.51 11.67 -15.09
CA SER A 151 8.58 12.60 -14.44
C SER A 151 9.35 13.56 -13.52
N ARG A 152 8.82 14.79 -13.34
CA ARG A 152 9.38 15.75 -12.37
C ARG A 152 8.73 15.54 -11.01
N PRO A 153 9.41 14.88 -10.05
CA PRO A 153 8.79 14.56 -8.77
C PRO A 153 8.51 15.83 -7.95
N ARG A 154 7.46 15.78 -7.13
CA ARG A 154 7.32 16.72 -6.01
C ARG A 154 8.31 16.34 -4.90
N GLN A 155 8.60 17.26 -3.98
CA GLN A 155 9.30 16.88 -2.75
C GLN A 155 8.43 15.91 -1.93
N VAL A 156 9.08 15.08 -1.11
CA VAL A 156 8.38 14.20 -0.17
C VAL A 156 7.55 15.04 0.78
N GLN A 157 6.27 14.72 0.91
CA GLN A 157 5.33 15.47 1.75
C GLN A 157 4.98 14.69 3.02
N ARG A 158 4.89 15.39 4.15
CA ARG A 158 4.30 14.83 5.37
C ARG A 158 2.79 15.08 5.33
N ALA A 159 2.00 14.05 5.63
CA ALA A 159 0.55 14.17 5.68
C ALA A 159 -0.04 13.33 6.82
N ALA A 160 -1.15 13.80 7.40
CA ALA A 160 -2.06 12.97 8.20
C ALA A 160 -2.67 11.91 7.28
N CYS A 161 -1.93 10.83 7.02
CA CYS A 161 -2.46 9.62 6.42
C CYS A 161 -3.31 8.89 7.47
N SER A 162 -4.41 9.53 7.89
CA SER A 162 -5.46 8.99 8.76
C SER A 162 -5.97 7.63 8.27
N ALA A 163 -5.79 7.38 6.98
CA ALA A 163 -6.06 6.14 6.30
C ALA A 163 -5.32 4.91 6.84
N TYR A 164 -4.25 4.99 7.64
CA TYR A 164 -3.57 3.75 8.09
C TYR A 164 -3.02 3.83 9.51
N CYS A 165 -3.48 4.81 10.30
CA CYS A 165 -3.10 5.01 11.69
C CYS A 165 -4.35 5.03 12.58
N SER A 166 -4.59 3.94 13.31
CA SER A 166 -5.57 3.92 14.40
C SER A 166 -5.02 4.66 15.62
N PRO A 167 -5.83 5.46 16.35
CA PRO A 167 -5.40 6.15 17.57
C PRO A 167 -5.00 5.21 18.72
N ARG A 168 -5.30 3.90 18.64
CA ARG A 168 -4.87 2.87 19.60
C ARG A 168 -3.73 2.00 19.09
N ALA A 169 -3.39 2.08 17.81
CA ALA A 169 -2.24 1.40 17.27
C ALA A 169 -1.02 2.30 17.47
N THR A 170 -0.10 1.90 18.36
CA THR A 170 1.24 2.47 18.39
C THR A 170 1.79 2.50 16.97
N CYS A 171 2.10 3.70 16.50
CA CYS A 171 2.78 3.93 15.22
C CYS A 171 4.03 3.04 15.22
N PRO A 172 4.10 1.98 14.38
CA PRO A 172 5.28 1.13 14.35
C PRO A 172 6.48 1.97 13.94
N ARG A 173 7.67 1.66 14.46
CA ARG A 173 8.96 2.28 14.11
C ARG A 173 9.40 2.03 12.65
N GLN A 174 8.50 1.60 11.77
CA GLN A 174 8.82 1.13 10.42
C GLN A 174 8.65 2.25 9.37
N PRO A 175 9.55 2.34 8.38
CA PRO A 175 9.41 3.28 7.27
C PRO A 175 8.13 3.04 6.46
N ARG A 176 7.32 4.10 6.29
CA ARG A 176 6.12 4.09 5.45
C ARG A 176 6.24 5.07 4.30
N VAL A 177 6.03 4.60 3.07
CA VAL A 177 6.02 5.44 1.87
C VAL A 177 4.70 5.30 1.15
N TRP A 178 4.09 6.43 0.87
CA TRP A 178 2.91 6.53 0.01
C TRP A 178 3.40 7.00 -1.34
N TRP A 179 3.11 6.26 -2.40
CA TRP A 179 3.36 6.72 -3.76
C TRP A 179 2.05 7.15 -4.41
N ARG A 180 2.03 8.33 -5.03
CA ARG A 180 0.89 8.91 -5.74
C ARG A 180 1.30 9.57 -7.04
#